data_AF-A0A3B3XYZ7-F1
#
_entry.id   AF-A0A3B3XYZ7-F1
#
_cell.length_a   1.000
_cell.length_b   1.000
_cell.length_c   1.000
_cell.angle_alpha   90.00
_cell.angle_beta   90.00
_cell.angle_gamma   90.00
#
_symmetry.space_group_name_H-M   'P 1'
#
loop_
_entity.id
_entity.type
_entity.pdbx_description
1 polymer ?
#
loop_
_entity_poly.entity_id
_entity_poly.type
_entity_poly.pdbx_seq_one_letter_code
_entity_poly.pdbx_strand_id
1 'polypeptide(L)'
;MAASVWVCSALRITLGGAASLRTVVGAVQISHFACRTSAGSLQRRPEFLLNPSATWQQSRHGSFFNKLTAEELWKGVLAESGAGGRKGRGKRTKRKMKKDLNRGQVIGEGRGGFLWPGLNSPVLKDGAVQSFSRRSDAEQQEVQAELIRQRDEWEKRRRMKVKRERGWTGSSLGGISLGQPDPGPYGETYEGFDSRVIEVKSVFNMTAKEGRKRSISCLVAVGNGNGVAGFALGKAADRNAALRKAKNRAKRHLYHIERYNNHTIYHDMDSRFKRTTLRMKKQSEGYGLRCHRAVITLCKLIGIKDMYCKVEGSVNLLSITRALFTGLANQETHQKLANKKQLHVVEFQAQRGPLPMVVASPKDGARLQPESVDEVPDTKLHWDDVRDAQGTKRSMWVGLKRTVW
;
A
#
# COMPACT_ATOMS: atom_id res chain seq x y z
N MET A 1 23.08 -17.39 25.08
CA MET A 1 24.52 -17.13 25.24
C MET A 1 24.88 -15.91 24.40
N ALA A 2 25.04 -14.77 25.07
CA ALA A 2 25.26 -13.47 24.44
C ALA A 2 26.76 -13.16 24.41
N ALA A 3 27.32 -12.98 23.22
CA ALA A 3 28.68 -12.47 23.03
C ALA A 3 28.60 -10.94 22.92
N SER A 4 29.04 -10.25 23.98
CA SER A 4 29.22 -8.81 24.01
C SER A 4 30.62 -8.44 23.51
N VAL A 5 30.68 -7.74 22.37
CA VAL A 5 31.91 -7.11 21.87
C VAL A 5 32.03 -5.74 22.51
N TRP A 6 33.08 -5.54 23.30
CA TRP A 6 33.49 -4.26 23.87
C TRP A 6 34.14 -3.38 22.80
N VAL A 7 33.68 -2.14 22.68
CA VAL A 7 34.38 -1.08 21.93
C VAL A 7 34.93 -0.10 22.95
N CYS A 8 36.27 -0.10 23.09
CA CYS A 8 37.00 0.89 23.87
C CYS A 8 36.87 2.27 23.22
N SER A 9 36.36 3.25 23.97
CA SER A 9 36.52 4.67 23.63
C SER A 9 37.56 5.25 24.59
N ALA A 10 38.69 5.70 24.03
CA ALA A 10 39.77 6.31 24.79
C ALA A 10 39.29 7.63 25.44
N LEU A 11 39.39 7.71 26.76
CA LEU A 11 39.20 8.94 27.53
C LEU A 11 40.59 9.58 27.73
N ARG A 12 40.83 10.76 27.14
CA ARG A 12 41.96 11.62 27.55
C ARG A 12 41.52 12.44 28.75
N ILE A 13 42.19 12.25 29.88
CA ILE A 13 42.01 13.03 31.11
C ILE A 13 43.13 14.09 31.13
N THR A 14 42.76 15.35 31.16
CA THR A 14 43.65 16.47 31.47
C THR A 14 43.34 16.93 32.90
N LEU A 15 44.27 16.72 33.83
CA LEU A 15 44.24 17.32 35.16
C LEU A 15 44.73 18.77 35.04
N GLY A 16 43.81 19.72 35.17
CA GLY A 16 44.13 21.13 35.32
C GLY A 16 44.11 21.51 36.79
N GLY A 17 45.29 21.75 37.37
CA GLY A 17 45.41 22.44 38.65
C GLY A 17 45.14 23.93 38.51
N ALA A 18 44.54 24.54 39.53
CA ALA A 18 44.58 25.99 39.75
C ALA A 18 44.48 26.28 41.25
N ALA A 19 45.29 27.25 41.66
CA ALA A 19 45.67 27.57 43.03
C ALA A 19 44.67 28.47 43.78
N SER A 20 44.76 28.38 45.11
CA SER A 20 44.59 29.38 46.19
C SER A 20 43.63 30.57 46.01
N LEU A 21 42.67 30.72 46.94
CA LEU A 21 42.74 31.71 48.03
C LEU A 21 41.54 31.65 49.01
N ARG A 22 41.90 31.81 50.30
CA ARG A 22 41.16 32.33 51.48
C ARG A 22 40.07 31.49 52.17
N THR A 23 40.55 30.75 53.19
CA THR A 23 40.15 30.80 54.62
C THR A 23 38.72 31.19 54.99
N VAL A 24 37.97 30.26 55.59
CA VAL A 24 37.33 30.44 56.91
C VAL A 24 37.38 29.10 57.66
N VAL A 25 37.69 29.24 58.95
CA VAL A 25 37.98 28.26 60.01
C VAL A 25 36.86 27.23 60.25
N GLY A 26 37.24 26.00 60.60
CA GLY A 26 36.30 24.99 61.11
C GLY A 26 36.97 23.67 61.53
N ALA A 27 37.57 23.70 62.74
CA ALA A 27 38.10 22.65 63.60
C ALA A 27 38.21 21.19 63.10
N VAL A 28 39.47 20.71 63.12
CA VAL A 28 39.88 19.30 63.13
C VAL A 28 39.79 18.77 64.57
N GLN A 29 39.18 17.60 64.76
CA GLN A 29 39.53 16.70 65.86
C GLN A 29 40.00 15.36 65.27
N ILE A 30 41.30 15.11 65.43
CA ILE A 30 41.92 13.80 65.35
C ILE A 30 42.22 13.42 66.80
N SER A 31 41.66 12.30 67.26
CA SER A 31 42.10 11.65 68.50
C SER A 31 42.40 10.19 68.22
N HIS A 32 43.58 9.80 68.66
CA HIS A 32 44.25 8.54 68.42
C HIS A 32 43.83 7.41 69.40
N PHE A 33 44.24 6.19 69.02
CA PHE A 33 44.62 5.03 69.86
C PHE A 33 43.53 4.33 70.70
N ALA A 34 43.32 3.03 70.43
CA ALA A 34 43.86 1.95 71.26
C ALA A 34 43.43 0.56 70.75
N CYS A 35 44.39 -0.35 70.77
CA CYS A 35 44.26 -1.79 70.57
C CYS A 35 43.60 -2.46 71.79
N ARG A 36 42.69 -3.41 71.56
CA ARG A 36 42.43 -4.53 72.49
C ARG A 36 41.75 -5.69 71.77
N THR A 37 42.38 -6.84 71.88
CA THR A 37 41.90 -8.16 71.49
C THR A 37 40.87 -8.71 72.49
N SER A 38 39.76 -9.25 72.01
CA SER A 38 39.05 -10.36 72.67
C SER A 38 38.09 -11.03 71.71
N ALA A 39 38.22 -12.35 71.61
CA ALA A 39 37.30 -13.24 70.91
C ALA A 39 35.92 -13.26 71.60
N GLY A 40 34.86 -13.30 70.79
CA GLY A 40 33.49 -13.39 71.29
C GLY A 40 32.51 -13.47 70.12
N SER A 41 32.13 -14.70 69.77
CA SER A 41 31.10 -15.03 68.80
C SER A 41 29.77 -14.37 69.19
N LEU A 42 29.27 -13.44 68.37
CA LEU A 42 27.87 -13.04 68.38
C LEU A 42 27.42 -12.60 66.98
N GLN A 43 26.41 -13.33 66.54
CA GLN A 43 25.62 -13.22 65.32
C GLN A 43 25.13 -11.77 65.09
N ARG A 44 25.62 -11.10 64.04
CA ARG A 44 25.03 -9.85 63.53
C ARG A 44 24.94 -9.90 62.00
N ARG A 45 23.71 -9.70 61.51
CA ARG A 45 23.36 -9.50 60.10
C ARG A 45 24.24 -8.40 59.48
N PRO A 46 24.79 -8.56 58.27
CA PRO A 46 25.36 -7.44 57.56
C PRO A 46 24.20 -6.64 56.95
N GLU A 47 23.92 -5.46 57.50
CA GLU A 47 23.21 -4.44 56.73
C GLU A 47 24.14 -4.02 55.59
N PHE A 48 23.75 -4.36 54.37
CA PHE A 48 24.40 -3.86 53.17
C PHE A 48 24.24 -2.34 53.13
N LEU A 49 25.31 -1.61 53.44
CA LEU A 49 25.41 -0.20 53.10
C LEU A 49 25.24 -0.08 51.58
N LEU A 50 24.09 0.45 51.17
CA LEU A 50 23.79 0.82 49.80
C LEU A 50 24.86 1.80 49.30
N ASN A 51 25.73 1.32 48.41
CA ASN A 51 26.59 2.17 47.60
C ASN A 51 25.71 3.25 46.94
N PRO A 52 25.99 4.56 47.09
CA PRO A 52 25.24 5.57 46.38
C PRO A 52 25.43 5.34 44.88
N SER A 53 24.31 5.14 44.19
CA SER A 53 24.31 4.98 42.74
C SER A 53 24.82 6.29 42.14
N ALA A 54 26.08 6.31 41.72
CA ALA A 54 26.64 7.45 41.00
C ALA A 54 25.83 7.67 39.73
N THR A 55 24.91 8.64 39.78
CA THR A 55 24.09 9.04 38.66
C THR A 55 24.96 9.94 37.79
N TRP A 56 25.54 9.35 36.74
CA TRP A 56 26.30 10.09 35.74
C TRP A 56 25.37 11.04 34.99
N GLN A 57 25.39 12.32 35.37
CA GLN A 57 24.64 13.35 34.68
C GLN A 57 25.41 13.77 33.44
N GLN A 58 24.96 13.34 32.27
CA GLN A 58 25.55 13.74 30.99
C GLN A 58 25.32 15.24 30.76
N SER A 59 26.28 16.08 31.14
CA SER A 59 26.27 17.50 30.79
C SER A 59 26.63 17.68 29.32
N ARG A 60 25.77 18.35 28.55
CA ARG A 60 26.10 18.81 27.20
C ARG A 60 26.43 20.29 27.28
N HIS A 61 27.68 20.65 27.02
CA HIS A 61 28.09 22.05 26.94
C HIS A 61 27.61 22.65 25.60
N GLY A 62 26.41 23.25 25.62
CA GLY A 62 25.87 23.98 24.48
C GLY A 62 26.26 25.46 24.52
N SER A 63 27.01 25.93 23.53
CA SER A 63 27.28 27.36 23.30
C SER A 63 26.49 27.87 22.10
N PHE A 64 26.45 29.18 21.88
CA PHE A 64 25.85 29.77 20.67
C PHE A 64 26.53 29.26 19.39
N PHE A 65 27.87 29.19 19.39
CA PHE A 65 28.67 28.75 18.25
C PHE A 65 28.54 27.25 17.94
N ASN A 66 28.08 26.44 18.90
CA ASN A 66 27.89 24.99 18.73
C ASN A 66 26.45 24.61 18.31
N LYS A 67 25.61 25.58 17.93
CA LYS A 67 24.25 25.33 17.45
C LYS A 67 24.26 25.00 15.96
N LEU A 68 23.59 23.91 15.60
CA LEU A 68 23.43 23.46 14.22
C LEU A 68 22.08 23.90 13.66
N THR A 69 21.96 23.83 12.34
CA THR A 69 20.70 24.10 11.66
C THR A 69 19.69 22.98 11.90
N ALA A 70 18.39 23.30 11.77
CA ALA A 70 17.33 22.32 11.94
C ALA A 70 17.46 21.13 10.97
N GLU A 71 17.96 21.36 9.75
CA GLU A 71 18.13 20.32 8.75
C GLU A 71 19.18 19.28 9.16
N GLU A 72 20.33 19.74 9.67
CA GLU A 72 21.40 18.87 10.17
C GLU A 72 20.95 18.05 11.37
N LEU A 73 20.26 18.70 12.31
CA LEU A 73 19.68 18.03 13.47
C LEU A 73 18.69 16.93 13.05
N TRP A 74 17.75 17.25 12.15
CA TRP A 74 16.78 16.27 11.66
C TRP A 74 17.43 15.16 10.84
N LYS A 75 18.44 15.45 10.04
CA LYS A 75 19.22 14.45 9.28
C LYS A 75 19.86 13.43 10.23
N GLY A 76 20.46 13.89 11.33
CA GLY A 76 21.00 13.02 12.37
C GLY A 76 19.92 12.20 13.10
N VAL A 77 18.81 12.83 13.47
CA VAL A 77 17.71 12.18 14.22
C VAL A 77 17.00 11.09 13.40
N LEU A 78 16.75 11.35 12.11
CA LEU A 78 16.04 10.42 11.22
C LEU A 78 16.92 9.25 10.76
N ALA A 79 18.24 9.48 10.63
CA ALA A 79 19.24 8.47 10.27
C ALA A 79 18.89 7.66 9.01
N GLU A 80 18.26 8.29 8.00
CA GLU A 80 17.70 7.60 6.83
C GLU A 80 18.77 6.98 5.92
N SER A 81 19.96 7.60 5.85
CA SER A 81 21.08 7.18 5.00
C SER A 81 22.02 6.14 5.64
N GLY A 82 21.71 5.68 6.86
CA GLY A 82 22.57 4.75 7.61
C GLY A 82 22.66 3.34 7.02
N ALA A 83 23.70 2.59 7.40
CA ALA A 83 23.91 1.21 6.96
C ALA A 83 22.73 0.27 7.29
N GLY A 84 22.01 0.54 8.40
CA GLY A 84 20.82 -0.21 8.80
C GLY A 84 19.65 -0.10 7.82
N GLY A 85 19.49 1.06 7.16
CA GLY A 85 18.44 1.31 6.19
C GLY A 85 18.65 0.54 4.86
N ARG A 86 19.90 0.36 4.45
CA ARG A 86 20.28 -0.23 3.15
C ARG A 86 19.85 -1.70 3.00
N LYS A 87 20.02 -2.51 4.05
CA LYS A 87 19.78 -3.97 4.02
C LYS A 87 18.60 -4.42 4.90
N GLY A 88 17.70 -3.50 5.25
CA GLY A 88 16.49 -3.84 6.01
C GLY A 88 16.76 -4.32 7.45
N ARG A 89 17.85 -3.89 8.07
CA ARG A 89 18.22 -4.28 9.44
C ARG A 89 17.36 -3.58 10.51
N GLY A 90 16.74 -2.46 10.16
CA GLY A 90 15.88 -1.69 11.06
C GLY A 90 14.40 -2.10 11.00
N LYS A 91 13.79 -2.34 12.17
CA LYS A 91 12.33 -2.53 12.30
C LYS A 91 11.60 -1.21 12.01
N ARG A 92 10.45 -1.29 11.34
CA ARG A 92 9.63 -0.12 10.94
C ARG A 92 8.47 0.21 11.87
N THR A 93 8.35 -0.49 13.00
CA THR A 93 7.22 -0.35 13.94
C THR A 93 7.14 1.03 14.59
N LYS A 94 8.28 1.59 15.01
CA LYS A 94 8.39 2.91 15.64
C LYS A 94 9.37 3.80 14.87
N ARG A 95 8.98 4.24 13.66
CA ARG A 95 9.79 5.17 12.85
C ARG A 95 9.65 6.59 13.40
N LYS A 96 10.77 7.30 13.53
CA LYS A 96 10.80 8.75 13.84
C LYS A 96 10.30 9.54 12.63
N MET A 97 9.49 10.57 12.87
CA MET A 97 8.93 11.43 11.83
C MET A 97 9.47 12.85 11.98
N LYS A 98 9.87 13.48 10.87
CA LYS A 98 10.30 14.88 10.84
C LYS A 98 9.12 15.76 11.25
N LYS A 99 9.35 16.71 12.15
CA LYS A 99 8.40 17.78 12.48
C LYS A 99 9.04 19.12 12.17
N ASP A 100 8.38 19.91 11.35
CA ASP A 100 8.79 21.28 11.11
C ASP A 100 8.43 22.15 12.33
N LEU A 101 9.41 22.86 12.88
CA LEU A 101 9.25 23.70 14.06
C LEU A 101 9.00 25.17 13.69
N ASN A 102 9.29 25.58 12.45
CA ASN A 102 9.08 26.95 11.97
C ASN A 102 7.62 27.19 11.58
N ARG A 103 6.86 26.10 11.33
CA ARG A 103 5.44 26.18 11.00
C ARG A 103 4.62 26.72 12.18
N GLY A 104 3.87 27.79 11.94
CA GLY A 104 3.01 28.44 12.94
C GLY A 104 3.74 29.43 13.83
N GLN A 105 4.97 29.82 13.47
CA GLN A 105 5.68 30.93 14.10
C GLN A 105 5.55 32.19 13.23
N VAL A 106 5.33 33.33 13.87
CA VAL A 106 5.24 34.64 13.23
C VAL A 106 6.51 35.43 13.58
N ILE A 107 7.05 36.16 12.61
CA ILE A 107 8.25 36.98 12.82
C ILE A 107 7.90 38.12 13.78
N GLY A 108 8.76 38.37 14.77
CA GLY A 108 8.53 39.40 15.80
C GLY A 108 7.78 38.89 17.04
N GLU A 109 7.14 37.71 16.97
CA GLU A 109 6.53 37.08 18.13
C GLU A 109 7.57 36.38 19.01
N GLY A 110 7.50 36.62 20.32
CA GLY A 110 8.43 36.07 21.29
C GLY A 110 7.80 35.95 22.67
N ARG A 111 8.52 35.30 23.60
CA ARG A 111 8.01 35.06 24.96
C ARG A 111 7.72 36.36 25.72
N GLY A 112 8.49 37.42 25.45
CA GLY A 112 8.34 38.72 26.08
C GLY A 112 7.11 39.53 25.65
N GLY A 113 6.33 39.07 24.66
CA GLY A 113 5.08 39.73 24.25
C GLY A 113 5.26 41.15 23.69
N PHE A 114 6.43 41.45 23.12
CA PHE A 114 6.71 42.75 22.52
C PHE A 114 6.00 42.91 21.18
N LEU A 115 5.47 44.12 20.95
CA LEU A 115 4.83 44.56 19.72
C LEU A 115 5.77 45.54 19.01
N TRP A 116 6.21 45.13 17.84
CA TRP A 116 7.11 45.79 16.93
C TRP A 116 6.31 46.31 15.73
N PRO A 117 6.07 47.63 15.64
CA PRO A 117 5.41 48.23 14.49
C PRO A 117 6.11 47.85 13.18
N GLY A 118 5.38 47.25 12.25
CA GLY A 118 5.89 46.77 10.96
C GLY A 118 6.33 45.30 10.91
N LEU A 119 6.36 44.58 12.04
CA LEU A 119 6.66 43.14 12.09
C LEU A 119 5.44 42.35 12.57
N ASN A 120 5.04 42.51 13.84
CA ASN A 120 3.90 41.81 14.43
C ASN A 120 2.72 42.74 14.80
N SER A 121 2.93 44.06 14.84
CA SER A 121 1.85 45.06 14.89
C SER A 121 1.87 45.94 13.64
N PRO A 122 0.71 46.45 13.19
CA PRO A 122 0.66 47.36 12.06
C PRO A 122 1.36 48.69 12.38
N VAL A 123 2.00 49.30 11.38
CA VAL A 123 2.72 50.58 11.55
C VAL A 123 1.77 51.72 11.92
N LEU A 124 0.57 51.74 11.31
CA LEU A 124 -0.45 52.75 11.54
C LEU A 124 -1.67 52.10 12.22
N LYS A 125 -2.20 52.77 13.24
CA LYS A 125 -3.51 52.48 13.82
C LYS A 125 -4.22 53.79 14.07
N ASP A 126 -5.43 53.93 13.54
CA ASP A 126 -6.25 55.14 13.62
C ASP A 126 -5.53 56.41 13.10
N GLY A 127 -4.71 56.27 12.06
CA GLY A 127 -3.96 57.37 11.43
C GLY A 127 -2.68 57.79 12.16
N ALA A 128 -2.40 57.25 13.34
CA ALA A 128 -1.18 57.52 14.11
C ALA A 128 -0.15 56.38 13.96
N VAL A 129 1.13 56.74 13.95
CA VAL A 129 2.24 55.77 13.95
C VAL A 129 2.31 55.10 15.32
N GLN A 130 2.28 53.77 15.35
CA GLN A 130 2.42 53.02 16.60
C GLN A 130 3.86 53.09 17.12
N SER A 131 4.01 53.22 18.44
CA SER A 131 5.28 53.06 19.14
C SER A 131 5.48 51.61 19.60
N PHE A 132 6.72 51.27 19.92
CA PHE A 132 7.05 49.99 20.57
C PHE A 132 6.23 49.81 21.87
N SER A 133 5.58 48.66 22.01
CA SER A 133 4.74 48.35 23.17
C SER A 133 4.87 46.90 23.60
N ARG A 134 4.36 46.54 24.77
CA ARG A 134 4.35 45.17 25.30
C ARG A 134 2.92 44.77 25.65
N ARG A 135 2.50 43.56 25.29
CA ARG A 135 1.21 42.98 25.71
C ARG A 135 1.16 42.81 27.23
N SER A 136 -0.05 42.83 27.79
CA SER A 136 -0.23 42.42 29.18
C SER A 136 0.12 40.94 29.36
N ASP A 137 0.50 40.54 30.57
CA ASP A 137 0.88 39.15 30.82
C ASP A 137 -0.31 38.18 30.62
N ALA A 138 -1.56 38.64 30.83
CA ALA A 138 -2.78 37.87 30.57
C ALA A 138 -3.00 37.62 29.06
N GLU A 139 -2.98 38.69 28.24
CA GLU A 139 -3.11 38.58 26.78
C GLU A 139 -1.99 37.70 26.18
N GLN A 140 -0.78 37.82 26.73
CA GLN A 140 0.35 37.01 26.28
C GLN A 140 0.17 35.52 26.61
N GLN A 141 -0.44 35.19 27.76
CA GLN A 141 -0.79 33.81 28.10
C GLN A 141 -1.88 33.26 27.18
N GLU A 142 -2.87 34.07 26.80
CA GLU A 142 -3.91 33.68 25.85
C GLU A 142 -3.32 33.38 24.47
N VAL A 143 -2.47 34.26 23.92
CA VAL A 143 -1.78 34.03 22.65
C VAL A 143 -0.95 32.74 22.69
N GLN A 144 -0.24 32.48 23.79
CA GLN A 144 0.50 31.22 23.96
C GLN A 144 -0.42 30.00 24.02
N ALA A 145 -1.54 30.10 24.75
CA ALA A 145 -2.53 29.04 24.83
C ALA A 145 -3.16 28.75 23.46
N GLU A 146 -3.45 29.78 22.67
CA GLU A 146 -3.94 29.65 21.30
C GLU A 146 -2.92 28.97 20.38
N LEU A 147 -1.64 29.36 20.44
CA LEU A 147 -0.58 28.70 19.68
C LEU A 147 -0.46 27.20 20.02
N ILE A 148 -0.61 26.85 21.30
CA ILE A 148 -0.63 25.45 21.76
C ILE A 148 -1.86 24.72 21.22
N ARG A 149 -3.04 25.33 21.29
CA ARG A 149 -4.28 24.77 20.73
C ARG A 149 -4.16 24.50 19.24
N GLN A 150 -3.68 25.47 18.46
CA GLN A 150 -3.44 25.32 17.02
C GLN A 150 -2.46 24.19 16.71
N ARG A 151 -1.38 24.08 17.49
CA ARG A 151 -0.41 22.97 17.39
C ARG A 151 -1.07 21.61 17.64
N ASP A 152 -1.86 21.49 18.69
CA ASP A 152 -2.49 20.23 19.09
C ASP A 152 -3.58 19.80 18.11
N GLU A 153 -4.37 20.76 17.61
CA GLU A 153 -5.30 20.54 16.51
C GLU A 153 -4.58 20.05 15.24
N TRP A 154 -3.46 20.67 14.90
CA TRP A 154 -2.65 20.24 13.76
C TRP A 154 -2.11 18.82 13.94
N GLU A 155 -1.62 18.49 15.14
CA GLU A 155 -1.16 17.14 15.46
C GLU A 155 -2.29 16.11 15.39
N LYS A 156 -3.49 16.47 15.88
CA LYS A 156 -4.69 15.63 15.78
C LYS A 156 -5.01 15.36 14.32
N ARG A 157 -5.10 16.39 13.47
CA ARG A 157 -5.33 16.26 12.01
C ARG A 157 -4.30 15.36 11.34
N ARG A 158 -3.01 15.49 11.71
CA ARG A 158 -1.94 14.64 11.17
C ARG A 158 -2.05 13.17 11.60
N ARG A 159 -2.55 12.88 12.80
CA ARG A 159 -2.73 11.52 13.32
C ARG A 159 -3.97 10.83 12.75
N MET A 160 -4.97 11.60 12.32
CA MET A 160 -6.18 11.06 11.70
C MET A 160 -5.84 10.34 10.40
N LYS A 161 -6.26 9.09 10.29
CA LYS A 161 -6.08 8.27 9.10
C LYS A 161 -7.33 8.34 8.23
N VAL A 162 -7.16 8.72 6.97
CA VAL A 162 -8.23 8.70 5.98
C VAL A 162 -8.68 7.25 5.74
N LYS A 163 -9.99 7.01 5.80
CA LYS A 163 -10.58 5.71 5.48
C LYS A 163 -10.35 5.43 3.99
N ARG A 164 -9.77 4.28 3.69
CA ARG A 164 -9.50 3.85 2.32
C ARG A 164 -10.34 2.62 2.01
N GLU A 165 -10.91 2.58 0.82
CA GLU A 165 -11.54 1.37 0.31
C GLU A 165 -10.50 0.24 0.22
N ARG A 166 -10.88 -0.93 0.73
CA ARG A 166 -10.03 -2.11 0.68
C ARG A 166 -10.28 -2.87 -0.63
N GLY A 167 -9.25 -3.56 -1.09
CA GLY A 167 -9.40 -4.55 -2.17
C GLY A 167 -9.91 -5.88 -1.62
N TRP A 168 -9.33 -6.99 -2.10
CA TRP A 168 -9.73 -8.34 -1.67
C TRP A 168 -9.49 -8.62 -0.19
N THR A 169 -8.45 -8.03 0.41
CA THR A 169 -8.18 -8.11 1.86
C THR A 169 -7.69 -6.76 2.37
N GLY A 170 -7.68 -6.56 3.69
CA GLY A 170 -7.32 -5.26 4.30
C GLY A 170 -5.88 -4.83 4.07
N SER A 171 -4.93 -5.78 4.05
CA SER A 171 -3.49 -5.50 3.86
C SER A 171 -3.02 -5.68 2.42
N SER A 172 -3.73 -6.45 1.60
CA SER A 172 -3.37 -6.66 0.20
C SER A 172 -3.72 -5.45 -0.65
N LEU A 173 -2.94 -5.28 -1.73
CA LEU A 173 -3.24 -4.30 -2.76
C LEU A 173 -4.12 -4.86 -3.88
N GLY A 174 -4.27 -6.19 -3.96
CA GLY A 174 -5.10 -6.81 -5.00
C GLY A 174 -6.55 -6.35 -4.91
N GLY A 175 -7.11 -5.90 -6.03
CA GLY A 175 -8.46 -5.37 -6.16
C GLY A 175 -8.61 -3.87 -5.88
N ILE A 176 -7.55 -3.17 -5.43
CA ILE A 176 -7.60 -1.71 -5.21
C ILE A 176 -7.55 -0.96 -6.55
N SER A 177 -8.38 0.06 -6.69
CA SER A 177 -8.35 1.01 -7.81
C SER A 177 -7.17 1.98 -7.68
N LEU A 178 -6.44 2.18 -8.77
CA LEU A 178 -5.38 3.18 -8.91
C LEU A 178 -5.89 4.47 -9.56
N GLY A 179 -7.14 4.47 -10.02
CA GLY A 179 -7.72 5.54 -10.82
C GLY A 179 -7.33 5.44 -12.30
N GLN A 180 -7.57 6.54 -13.02
CA GLN A 180 -7.32 6.62 -14.46
C GLN A 180 -5.82 6.58 -14.80
N PRO A 181 -5.45 6.05 -15.98
CA PRO A 181 -4.10 6.15 -16.51
C PRO A 181 -3.63 7.62 -16.66
N ASP A 182 -2.32 7.85 -16.54
CA ASP A 182 -1.79 9.22 -16.72
C ASP A 182 -1.98 9.66 -18.20
N PRO A 183 -2.27 10.94 -18.47
CA PRO A 183 -2.45 11.43 -19.84
C PRO A 183 -1.19 11.25 -20.69
N GLY A 184 -1.39 11.12 -22.00
CA GLY A 184 -0.29 11.07 -22.97
C GLY A 184 0.38 12.43 -23.18
N PRO A 185 1.59 12.46 -23.76
CA PRO A 185 2.27 13.73 -24.07
C PRO A 185 1.55 14.54 -25.16
N TYR A 186 0.75 13.88 -26.01
CA TYR A 186 0.00 14.50 -27.12
C TYR A 186 -1.45 14.86 -26.75
N GLY A 187 -1.75 15.10 -25.47
CA GLY A 187 -3.10 15.46 -25.02
C GLY A 187 -4.11 14.28 -24.94
N GLU A 188 -3.66 13.04 -25.16
CA GLU A 188 -4.50 11.86 -25.00
C GLU A 188 -4.97 11.70 -23.55
N THR A 189 -6.28 11.74 -23.34
CA THR A 189 -6.91 11.53 -22.03
C THR A 189 -7.68 10.21 -22.02
N TYR A 190 -7.66 9.52 -20.87
CA TYR A 190 -8.24 8.18 -20.70
C TYR A 190 -9.43 8.23 -19.73
N GLU A 191 -10.37 9.13 -20.03
CA GLU A 191 -11.62 9.25 -19.29
C GLU A 191 -12.43 7.96 -19.41
N GLY A 192 -13.11 7.57 -18.33
CA GLY A 192 -13.87 6.31 -18.26
C GLY A 192 -13.04 5.04 -18.02
N PHE A 193 -11.70 5.10 -18.04
CA PHE A 193 -10.86 3.95 -17.69
C PHE A 193 -10.65 3.83 -16.17
N ASP A 194 -10.91 2.65 -15.61
CA ASP A 194 -10.45 2.28 -14.27
C ASP A 194 -9.22 1.37 -14.37
N SER A 195 -8.31 1.51 -13.41
CA SER A 195 -7.10 0.69 -13.30
C SER A 195 -7.11 -0.05 -11.98
N ARG A 196 -7.07 -1.38 -12.00
CA ARG A 196 -7.04 -2.19 -10.77
C ARG A 196 -5.80 -3.04 -10.66
N VAL A 197 -5.28 -3.13 -9.44
CA VAL A 197 -4.13 -3.96 -9.11
C VAL A 197 -4.56 -5.42 -9.00
N ILE A 198 -3.89 -6.31 -9.73
CA ILE A 198 -4.14 -7.75 -9.65
C ILE A 198 -3.15 -8.41 -8.69
N GLU A 199 -1.86 -8.08 -8.80
CA GLU A 199 -0.82 -8.67 -7.97
C GLU A 199 0.33 -7.69 -7.70
N VAL A 200 0.87 -7.71 -6.48
CA VAL A 200 2.09 -7.00 -6.11
C VAL A 200 3.04 -7.97 -5.42
N LYS A 201 4.20 -8.21 -6.03
CA LYS A 201 5.25 -9.10 -5.54
C LYS A 201 6.52 -8.33 -5.24
N SER A 202 7.19 -8.69 -4.15
CA SER A 202 8.58 -8.27 -3.91
C SER A 202 9.51 -9.36 -4.42
N VAL A 203 10.21 -9.07 -5.50
CA VAL A 203 11.20 -9.98 -6.11
C VAL A 203 12.60 -9.52 -5.74
N PHE A 204 13.56 -10.43 -5.77
CA PHE A 204 14.93 -10.14 -5.38
C PHE A 204 15.90 -10.63 -6.45
N ASN A 205 16.95 -9.86 -6.68
CA ASN A 205 18.07 -10.24 -7.53
C ASN A 205 19.36 -10.20 -6.73
N MET A 206 20.29 -11.13 -6.95
CA MET A 206 21.61 -11.08 -6.35
C MET A 206 22.52 -10.19 -7.19
N THR A 207 23.24 -9.28 -6.54
CA THR A 207 24.16 -8.33 -7.19
C THR A 207 25.50 -8.38 -6.49
N ALA A 208 26.59 -8.18 -7.23
CA ALA A 208 27.94 -8.26 -6.67
C ALA A 208 28.20 -7.25 -5.53
N LYS A 209 27.72 -6.01 -5.68
CA LYS A 209 27.98 -4.93 -4.71
C LYS A 209 26.97 -4.91 -3.56
N GLU A 210 25.67 -4.94 -3.86
CA GLU A 210 24.62 -4.75 -2.84
C GLU A 210 24.22 -6.08 -2.18
N GLY A 211 24.54 -7.22 -2.81
CA GLY A 211 23.98 -8.51 -2.47
C GLY A 211 22.54 -8.62 -2.95
N ARG A 212 21.62 -8.98 -2.04
CA ARG A 212 20.19 -9.18 -2.35
C ARG A 212 19.48 -7.84 -2.59
N LYS A 213 19.37 -7.43 -3.85
CA LYS A 213 18.64 -6.23 -4.28
C LYS A 213 17.15 -6.49 -4.41
N ARG A 214 16.32 -5.73 -3.70
CA ARG A 214 14.86 -5.82 -3.78
C ARG A 214 14.32 -5.02 -4.97
N SER A 215 13.34 -5.58 -5.66
CA SER A 215 12.49 -4.86 -6.61
C SER A 215 11.04 -5.25 -6.43
N ILE A 216 10.12 -4.38 -6.81
CA ILE A 216 8.69 -4.63 -6.76
C ILE A 216 8.21 -4.90 -8.19
N SER A 217 7.46 -5.99 -8.36
CA SER A 217 6.76 -6.35 -9.58
C SER A 217 5.26 -6.20 -9.35
N CYS A 218 4.59 -5.41 -10.17
CA CYS A 218 3.17 -5.16 -10.11
C CYS A 218 2.49 -5.63 -11.40
N LEU A 219 1.42 -6.40 -11.29
CA LEU A 219 0.48 -6.72 -12.37
C LEU A 219 -0.76 -5.86 -12.20
N VAL A 220 -1.04 -5.02 -13.19
CA VAL A 220 -2.18 -4.09 -13.20
C VAL A 220 -2.99 -4.33 -14.46
N ALA A 221 -4.30 -4.28 -14.33
CA ALA A 221 -5.25 -4.29 -15.44
C ALA A 221 -5.98 -2.95 -15.52
N VAL A 222 -6.34 -2.57 -16.73
CA VAL A 222 -7.00 -1.31 -17.07
C VAL A 222 -8.17 -1.63 -17.99
N GLY A 223 -9.32 -0.98 -17.84
CA GLY A 223 -10.45 -1.15 -18.74
C GLY A 223 -11.51 -0.08 -18.59
N ASN A 224 -12.34 0.07 -19.62
CA ASN A 224 -13.37 1.11 -19.72
C ASN A 224 -14.78 0.61 -19.37
N GLY A 225 -14.94 -0.66 -18.98
CA GLY A 225 -16.24 -1.29 -18.73
C GLY A 225 -17.08 -1.56 -20.00
N ASN A 226 -16.55 -1.25 -21.18
CA ASN A 226 -17.25 -1.32 -22.46
C ASN A 226 -16.52 -2.22 -23.46
N GLY A 227 -16.07 -3.39 -23.02
CA GLY A 227 -15.40 -4.39 -23.85
C GLY A 227 -13.91 -4.12 -24.10
N VAL A 228 -13.38 -2.95 -23.74
CA VAL A 228 -11.95 -2.65 -23.93
C VAL A 228 -11.20 -2.77 -22.62
N ALA A 229 -10.25 -3.70 -22.57
CA ALA A 229 -9.40 -3.88 -21.39
C ALA A 229 -8.01 -4.38 -21.77
N GLY A 230 -7.03 -4.09 -20.92
CA GLY A 230 -5.66 -4.53 -21.10
C GLY A 230 -4.98 -4.75 -19.76
N PHE A 231 -3.81 -5.38 -19.80
CA PHE A 231 -3.01 -5.62 -18.61
C PHE A 231 -1.53 -5.48 -18.91
N ALA A 232 -0.75 -5.12 -17.90
CA ALA A 232 0.69 -5.08 -18.02
C ALA A 232 1.41 -5.33 -16.69
N LEU A 233 2.66 -5.75 -16.83
CA LEU A 233 3.60 -5.90 -15.73
C LEU A 233 4.54 -4.69 -15.67
N GLY A 234 4.66 -4.09 -14.50
CA GLY A 234 5.60 -3.02 -14.19
C GLY A 234 6.56 -3.44 -13.08
N LYS A 235 7.86 -3.17 -13.27
CA LYS A 235 8.89 -3.46 -12.28
C LYS A 235 9.70 -2.20 -11.97
N ALA A 236 9.92 -1.93 -10.68
CA ALA A 236 10.75 -0.82 -10.21
C ALA A 236 11.28 -1.11 -8.79
N ALA A 237 12.20 -0.27 -8.29
CA ALA A 237 12.63 -0.32 -6.89
C ALA A 237 11.48 0.08 -5.94
N ASP A 238 10.80 1.18 -6.28
CA ASP A 238 9.66 1.70 -5.54
C ASP A 238 8.33 1.14 -6.02
N ARG A 239 7.43 0.90 -5.06
CA ARG A 239 6.09 0.36 -5.33
C ARG A 239 5.26 1.30 -6.21
N ASN A 240 5.21 2.58 -5.87
CA ASN A 240 4.38 3.56 -6.60
C ASN A 240 4.90 3.74 -8.03
N ALA A 241 6.22 3.75 -8.22
CA ALA A 241 6.83 3.78 -9.54
C ALA A 241 6.49 2.53 -10.36
N ALA A 242 6.50 1.33 -9.75
CA ALA A 242 6.12 0.09 -10.43
C ALA A 242 4.64 0.09 -10.84
N LEU A 243 3.75 0.57 -9.97
CA LEU A 243 2.31 0.71 -10.26
C LEU A 243 2.07 1.68 -11.42
N ARG A 244 2.70 2.86 -11.39
CA ARG A 244 2.62 3.86 -12.47
C ARG A 244 3.10 3.30 -13.81
N LYS A 245 4.25 2.59 -13.82
CA LYS A 245 4.77 1.92 -15.02
C LYS A 245 3.82 0.85 -15.54
N ALA A 246 3.24 0.03 -14.67
CA ALA A 246 2.28 -1.00 -15.06
C ALA A 246 1.01 -0.38 -15.67
N LYS A 247 0.44 0.63 -14.99
CA LYS A 247 -0.75 1.37 -15.44
C LYS A 247 -0.56 1.97 -16.84
N ASN A 248 0.52 2.74 -17.03
CA ASN A 248 0.77 3.43 -18.30
C ASN A 248 1.23 2.50 -19.43
N ARG A 249 1.70 1.28 -19.10
CA ARG A 249 1.99 0.25 -20.10
C ARG A 249 0.73 -0.52 -20.49
N ALA A 250 -0.19 -0.77 -19.56
CA ALA A 250 -1.43 -1.51 -19.82
C ALA A 250 -2.33 -0.78 -20.82
N LYS A 251 -2.43 0.55 -20.74
CA LYS A 251 -3.22 1.35 -21.71
C LYS A 251 -2.75 1.24 -23.16
N ARG A 252 -1.50 0.81 -23.40
CA ARG A 252 -0.94 0.59 -24.75
C ARG A 252 -1.22 -0.81 -25.30
N HIS A 253 -1.62 -1.75 -24.45
CA HIS A 253 -1.85 -3.16 -24.81
C HIS A 253 -3.28 -3.54 -24.47
N LEU A 254 -4.22 -2.91 -25.17
CA LEU A 254 -5.66 -3.12 -24.99
C LEU A 254 -6.15 -4.22 -25.93
N TYR A 255 -7.08 -5.02 -25.42
CA TYR A 255 -7.86 -6.00 -26.14
C TYR A 255 -9.29 -5.49 -26.28
N HIS A 256 -9.87 -5.68 -27.46
CA HIS A 256 -11.30 -5.56 -27.66
C HIS A 256 -11.95 -6.94 -27.44
N ILE A 257 -12.81 -7.02 -26.43
CA ILE A 257 -13.51 -8.24 -26.03
C ILE A 257 -14.98 -8.08 -26.41
N GLU A 258 -15.41 -8.92 -27.34
CA GLU A 258 -16.79 -9.00 -27.78
C GLU A 258 -17.66 -9.55 -26.63
N ARG A 259 -18.87 -9.02 -26.47
CA ARG A 259 -19.80 -9.43 -25.40
C ARG A 259 -21.15 -9.75 -26.01
N TYR A 260 -21.77 -10.84 -25.57
CA TYR A 260 -23.15 -11.15 -25.91
C TYR A 260 -24.09 -10.31 -25.05
N ASN A 261 -25.01 -9.59 -25.71
CA ASN A 261 -25.98 -8.69 -25.08
C ASN A 261 -25.36 -7.73 -24.04
N ASN A 262 -24.09 -7.34 -24.24
CA ASN A 262 -23.31 -6.51 -23.32
C ASN A 262 -23.18 -7.01 -21.87
N HIS A 263 -23.51 -8.28 -21.57
CA HIS A 263 -23.46 -8.81 -20.20
C HIS A 263 -22.61 -10.08 -20.05
N THR A 264 -22.54 -10.97 -21.05
CA THR A 264 -21.85 -12.27 -20.96
C THR A 264 -21.00 -12.59 -22.20
N ILE A 265 -20.41 -13.79 -22.24
CA ILE A 265 -19.61 -14.34 -23.34
C ILE A 265 -20.51 -15.06 -24.38
N TYR A 266 -20.02 -15.28 -25.61
CA TYR A 266 -20.84 -15.86 -26.68
C TYR A 266 -21.14 -17.35 -26.51
N HIS A 267 -20.17 -18.14 -26.04
CA HIS A 267 -20.29 -19.59 -25.86
C HIS A 267 -19.38 -20.05 -24.71
N ASP A 268 -19.59 -21.28 -24.26
CA ASP A 268 -18.74 -21.94 -23.28
C ASP A 268 -17.37 -22.23 -23.90
N MET A 269 -16.30 -21.87 -23.18
CA MET A 269 -14.94 -21.99 -23.71
C MET A 269 -13.95 -22.39 -22.63
N ASP A 270 -13.00 -23.22 -23.04
CA ASP A 270 -11.88 -23.64 -22.22
C ASP A 270 -10.59 -23.02 -22.78
N SER A 271 -9.99 -22.12 -21.99
CA SER A 271 -8.75 -21.44 -22.34
C SER A 271 -7.60 -21.95 -21.49
N ARG A 272 -6.58 -22.50 -22.15
CA ARG A 272 -5.37 -22.97 -21.48
C ARG A 272 -4.18 -22.07 -21.77
N PHE A 273 -3.55 -21.57 -20.72
CA PHE A 273 -2.25 -20.92 -20.80
C PHE A 273 -1.24 -21.65 -19.90
N LYS A 274 -0.23 -22.27 -20.53
CA LYS A 274 0.76 -23.11 -19.84
C LYS A 274 0.08 -24.26 -19.06
N ARG A 275 0.26 -24.28 -17.73
CA ARG A 275 -0.33 -25.26 -16.79
C ARG A 275 -1.59 -24.73 -16.09
N THR A 276 -2.15 -23.62 -16.56
CA THR A 276 -3.37 -23.03 -16.03
C THR A 276 -4.47 -23.17 -17.08
N THR A 277 -5.58 -23.80 -16.71
CA THR A 277 -6.77 -23.90 -17.55
C THR A 277 -7.89 -23.08 -16.92
N LEU A 278 -8.55 -22.25 -17.72
CA LEU A 278 -9.76 -21.52 -17.34
C LEU A 278 -10.93 -22.09 -18.12
N ARG A 279 -11.88 -22.65 -17.40
CA ARG A 279 -13.14 -23.12 -17.95
C ARG A 279 -14.21 -22.07 -17.70
N MET A 280 -14.72 -21.47 -18.76
CA MET A 280 -15.68 -20.36 -18.70
C MET A 280 -16.99 -20.83 -19.28
N LYS A 281 -18.09 -20.54 -18.58
CA LYS A 281 -19.45 -20.85 -19.05
C LYS A 281 -20.26 -19.58 -19.20
N LYS A 282 -20.97 -19.46 -20.32
CA LYS A 282 -22.00 -18.44 -20.57
C LYS A 282 -23.11 -18.63 -19.54
N GLN A 283 -23.65 -17.54 -19.02
CA GLN A 283 -24.73 -17.57 -18.03
C GLN A 283 -25.78 -16.53 -18.41
N SER A 284 -27.03 -16.77 -18.00
CA SER A 284 -28.13 -15.83 -18.19
C SER A 284 -27.94 -14.56 -17.35
N GLU A 285 -28.69 -13.52 -17.69
CA GLU A 285 -28.75 -12.29 -16.91
C GLU A 285 -29.19 -12.57 -15.46
N GLY A 286 -28.54 -11.90 -14.51
CA GLY A 286 -28.84 -12.02 -13.08
C GLY A 286 -28.09 -13.14 -12.34
N TYR A 287 -27.27 -13.93 -13.04
CA TYR A 287 -26.42 -14.94 -12.40
C TYR A 287 -25.26 -14.33 -11.59
N GLY A 288 -24.74 -13.20 -12.06
CA GLY A 288 -23.58 -12.49 -11.52
C GLY A 288 -22.23 -13.15 -11.84
N LEU A 289 -21.16 -12.64 -11.23
CA LEU A 289 -19.81 -13.18 -11.43
C LEU A 289 -19.45 -14.24 -10.39
N ARG A 290 -19.48 -15.52 -10.79
CA ARG A 290 -19.03 -16.65 -9.96
C ARG A 290 -17.70 -17.19 -10.48
N CYS A 291 -16.65 -16.42 -10.22
CA CYS A 291 -15.30 -16.71 -10.72
C CYS A 291 -14.24 -16.58 -9.61
N HIS A 292 -12.99 -16.85 -9.95
CA HIS A 292 -11.85 -16.46 -9.11
C HIS A 292 -11.82 -14.93 -8.93
N ARG A 293 -11.49 -14.42 -7.72
CA ARG A 293 -11.49 -12.97 -7.39
C ARG A 293 -10.75 -12.06 -8.39
N ALA A 294 -9.66 -12.56 -8.97
CA ALA A 294 -8.93 -11.84 -10.01
C ALA A 294 -9.71 -11.76 -11.31
N VAL A 295 -10.34 -12.86 -11.72
CA VAL A 295 -11.21 -12.91 -12.90
C VAL A 295 -12.43 -12.00 -12.70
N ILE A 296 -13.03 -11.98 -11.50
CA ILE A 296 -14.11 -11.02 -11.16
C ILE A 296 -13.64 -9.58 -11.39
N THR A 297 -12.46 -9.23 -10.89
CA THR A 297 -11.90 -7.88 -11.04
C THR A 297 -11.66 -7.54 -12.51
N LEU A 298 -11.16 -8.49 -13.30
CA LEU A 298 -10.94 -8.33 -14.73
C LEU A 298 -12.25 -8.20 -15.50
N CYS A 299 -13.25 -9.04 -15.22
CA CYS A 299 -14.57 -8.99 -15.85
C CYS A 299 -15.26 -7.65 -15.60
N LYS A 300 -15.15 -7.08 -14.40
CA LYS A 300 -15.66 -5.73 -14.11
C LYS A 300 -15.01 -4.65 -14.95
N LEU A 301 -13.69 -4.74 -15.20
CA LEU A 301 -12.98 -3.80 -16.08
C LEU A 301 -13.37 -3.96 -17.55
N ILE A 302 -13.69 -5.19 -17.97
CA ILE A 302 -14.16 -5.51 -19.33
C ILE A 302 -15.62 -5.10 -19.51
N GLY A 303 -16.44 -5.17 -18.45
CA GLY A 303 -17.89 -4.99 -18.51
C GLY A 303 -18.67 -6.28 -18.72
N ILE A 304 -18.12 -7.43 -18.31
CA ILE A 304 -18.86 -8.69 -18.22
C ILE A 304 -19.52 -8.76 -16.83
N LYS A 305 -20.84 -8.93 -16.81
CA LYS A 305 -21.68 -8.96 -15.60
C LYS A 305 -21.98 -10.38 -15.14
N ASP A 306 -22.22 -11.29 -16.09
CA ASP A 306 -22.65 -12.65 -15.79
C ASP A 306 -21.71 -13.66 -16.43
N MET A 307 -21.04 -14.46 -15.61
CA MET A 307 -20.17 -15.53 -16.08
C MET A 307 -19.84 -16.50 -14.93
N TYR A 308 -19.77 -17.79 -15.24
CA TYR A 308 -19.13 -18.77 -14.37
C TYR A 308 -17.72 -19.05 -14.89
N CYS A 309 -16.74 -19.08 -13.99
CA CYS A 309 -15.38 -19.48 -14.38
C CYS A 309 -14.68 -20.29 -13.29
N LYS A 310 -14.20 -21.47 -13.69
CA LYS A 310 -13.38 -22.35 -12.87
C LYS A 310 -11.93 -22.30 -13.35
N VAL A 311 -11.02 -22.10 -12.40
CA VAL A 311 -9.56 -22.21 -12.64
C VAL A 311 -9.13 -23.61 -12.25
N GLU A 312 -8.42 -24.29 -13.14
CA GLU A 312 -7.85 -25.62 -12.95
C GLU A 312 -6.33 -25.61 -13.17
N GLY A 313 -5.63 -26.51 -12.49
CA GLY A 313 -4.17 -26.57 -12.49
C GLY A 313 -3.53 -25.45 -11.67
N SER A 314 -2.58 -24.71 -12.28
CA SER A 314 -1.79 -23.69 -11.58
C SER A 314 -2.58 -22.39 -11.36
N VAL A 315 -2.65 -21.92 -10.12
CA VAL A 315 -3.34 -20.66 -9.73
C VAL A 315 -2.45 -19.41 -9.79
N ASN A 316 -1.48 -19.38 -10.71
CA ASN A 316 -0.64 -18.19 -10.89
C ASN A 316 -1.43 -17.04 -11.56
N LEU A 317 -1.55 -15.90 -10.87
CA LEU A 317 -2.31 -14.72 -11.32
C LEU A 317 -1.92 -14.21 -12.70
N LEU A 318 -0.63 -14.25 -13.06
CA LEU A 318 -0.17 -13.84 -14.39
C LEU A 318 -0.66 -14.79 -15.48
N SER A 319 -0.62 -16.10 -15.22
CA SER A 319 -1.10 -17.12 -16.16
C SER A 319 -2.61 -17.08 -16.29
N ILE A 320 -3.33 -16.91 -15.18
CA ILE A 320 -4.80 -16.72 -15.17
C ILE A 320 -5.17 -15.51 -16.02
N THR A 321 -4.51 -14.36 -15.81
CA THR A 321 -4.82 -13.13 -16.57
C THR A 321 -4.59 -13.35 -18.07
N ARG A 322 -3.45 -13.96 -18.43
CA ARG A 322 -3.16 -14.28 -19.84
C ARG A 322 -4.15 -15.26 -20.46
N ALA A 323 -4.47 -16.36 -19.77
CA ALA A 323 -5.48 -17.31 -20.22
C ALA A 323 -6.83 -16.63 -20.45
N LEU A 324 -7.23 -15.73 -19.55
CA LEU A 324 -8.51 -15.03 -19.66
C LEU A 324 -8.56 -14.17 -20.92
N PHE A 325 -7.58 -13.29 -21.11
CA PHE A 325 -7.54 -12.40 -22.28
C PHE A 325 -7.39 -13.18 -23.60
N THR A 326 -6.57 -14.23 -23.64
CA THR A 326 -6.44 -15.08 -24.83
C THR A 326 -7.73 -15.82 -25.16
N GLY A 327 -8.43 -16.34 -24.15
CA GLY A 327 -9.73 -17.01 -24.36
C GLY A 327 -10.79 -16.05 -24.88
N LEU A 328 -10.98 -14.93 -24.18
CA LEU A 328 -11.98 -13.93 -24.53
C LEU A 328 -11.72 -13.25 -25.88
N ALA A 329 -10.45 -13.09 -26.28
CA ALA A 329 -10.10 -12.53 -27.58
C ALA A 329 -10.35 -13.50 -28.74
N ASN A 330 -10.25 -14.81 -28.50
CA ASN A 330 -10.39 -15.85 -29.53
C ASN A 330 -11.82 -16.39 -29.68
N GLN A 331 -12.79 -15.81 -28.98
CA GLN A 331 -14.18 -16.27 -29.08
C GLN A 331 -14.76 -15.97 -30.48
N GLU A 332 -15.42 -16.96 -31.08
CA GLU A 332 -16.29 -16.77 -32.25
C GLU A 332 -17.64 -16.12 -31.85
N THR A 333 -18.07 -15.11 -32.61
CA THR A 333 -19.40 -14.49 -32.47
C THR A 333 -20.44 -15.23 -33.29
N HIS A 334 -21.72 -15.03 -32.96
CA HIS A 334 -22.82 -15.57 -33.75
C HIS A 334 -22.76 -15.11 -35.22
N GLN A 335 -22.34 -13.87 -35.50
CA GLN A 335 -22.18 -13.41 -36.88
C GLN A 335 -21.04 -14.12 -37.62
N LYS A 336 -19.89 -14.32 -36.96
CA LYS A 336 -18.76 -15.07 -37.55
C LYS A 336 -19.17 -16.51 -37.84
N LEU A 337 -19.90 -17.15 -36.91
CA LEU A 337 -20.42 -18.51 -37.07
C LEU A 337 -21.42 -18.61 -38.22
N ALA A 338 -22.39 -17.68 -38.30
CA ALA A 338 -23.39 -17.63 -39.37
C ALA A 338 -22.74 -17.52 -40.75
N ASN A 339 -21.77 -16.62 -40.90
CA ASN A 339 -21.04 -16.45 -42.15
C ASN A 339 -20.19 -17.69 -42.50
N LYS A 340 -19.54 -18.31 -41.52
CA LYS A 340 -18.69 -19.51 -41.72
C LYS A 340 -19.49 -20.72 -42.17
N LYS A 341 -20.67 -20.94 -41.59
CA LYS A 341 -21.56 -22.07 -41.90
C LYS A 341 -22.59 -21.78 -42.99
N GLN A 342 -22.76 -20.51 -43.34
CA GLN A 342 -23.82 -19.99 -44.23
C GLN A 342 -25.22 -20.39 -43.77
N LEU A 343 -25.48 -20.35 -42.47
CA LEU A 343 -26.78 -20.72 -41.86
C LEU A 343 -27.22 -19.68 -40.84
N HIS A 344 -28.53 -19.61 -40.61
CA HIS A 344 -29.10 -18.77 -39.55
C HIS A 344 -28.77 -19.34 -38.18
N VAL A 345 -28.33 -18.46 -37.26
CA VAL A 345 -28.09 -18.84 -35.86
C VAL A 345 -29.34 -18.54 -35.06
N VAL A 346 -30.00 -19.59 -34.60
CA VAL A 346 -31.24 -19.52 -33.83
C VAL A 346 -30.95 -19.79 -32.35
N GLU A 347 -31.38 -18.89 -31.47
CA GLU A 347 -31.35 -19.09 -30.01
C GLU A 347 -32.74 -19.50 -29.51
N PHE A 348 -32.78 -20.58 -28.75
CA PHE A 348 -33.96 -21.01 -28.01
C PHE A 348 -33.80 -20.63 -26.54
N GLN A 349 -34.72 -19.80 -26.04
CA GLN A 349 -34.72 -19.36 -24.64
C GLN A 349 -35.81 -20.11 -23.87
N ALA A 350 -35.45 -20.76 -22.77
CA ALA A 350 -36.41 -21.50 -21.95
C ALA A 350 -37.60 -20.64 -21.47
N GLN A 351 -37.37 -19.35 -21.24
CA GLN A 351 -38.41 -18.39 -20.84
C GLN A 351 -39.46 -18.12 -21.94
N ARG A 352 -39.08 -18.27 -23.22
CA ARG A 352 -39.94 -18.01 -24.38
C ARG A 352 -40.53 -19.29 -24.99
N GLY A 353 -40.27 -20.45 -24.38
CA GLY A 353 -40.73 -21.74 -24.89
C GLY A 353 -40.12 -22.09 -26.26
N PRO A 354 -40.92 -22.59 -27.22
CA PRO A 354 -40.41 -23.07 -28.52
C PRO A 354 -40.14 -21.96 -29.55
N LEU A 355 -40.35 -20.69 -29.22
CA LEU A 355 -40.22 -19.59 -30.17
C LEU A 355 -38.76 -19.43 -30.65
N PRO A 356 -38.46 -19.62 -31.95
CA PRO A 356 -37.11 -19.47 -32.48
C PRO A 356 -36.74 -17.98 -32.60
N MET A 357 -35.62 -17.58 -32.00
CA MET A 357 -35.07 -16.23 -32.20
C MET A 357 -33.85 -16.28 -33.09
N VAL A 358 -33.92 -15.62 -34.25
CA VAL A 358 -32.75 -15.49 -35.13
C VAL A 358 -31.83 -14.41 -34.57
N VAL A 359 -30.67 -14.82 -34.06
CA VAL A 359 -29.68 -13.91 -33.45
C VAL A 359 -28.71 -13.36 -34.49
N ALA A 360 -28.39 -14.16 -35.52
CA ALA A 360 -27.54 -13.75 -36.62
C ALA A 360 -27.95 -14.44 -37.93
N SER A 361 -27.87 -13.70 -39.02
CA SER A 361 -28.02 -14.21 -40.39
C SER A 361 -26.71 -14.06 -41.16
N PRO A 362 -26.40 -15.00 -42.08
CA PRO A 362 -25.23 -14.87 -42.96
C PRO A 362 -25.42 -13.68 -43.91
N LYS A 363 -24.35 -12.93 -44.16
CA LYS A 363 -24.39 -11.77 -45.07
C LYS A 363 -24.65 -12.15 -46.52
N ASP A 364 -24.05 -13.25 -46.97
CA ASP A 364 -24.09 -13.72 -48.36
C ASP A 364 -25.32 -14.59 -48.67
N GLY A 365 -26.29 -14.63 -47.76
CA GLY A 365 -27.45 -15.51 -47.82
C GLY A 365 -27.22 -16.87 -47.15
N ALA A 366 -28.31 -17.55 -46.81
CA ALA A 366 -28.26 -18.86 -46.20
C ALA A 366 -28.19 -19.95 -47.28
N ARG A 367 -27.36 -20.96 -47.05
CA ARG A 367 -27.33 -22.16 -47.90
C ARG A 367 -28.65 -22.91 -47.78
N LEU A 368 -29.06 -23.54 -48.88
CA LEU A 368 -30.31 -24.30 -48.94
C LEU A 368 -30.22 -25.67 -48.25
N GLN A 369 -29.03 -26.28 -48.21
CA GLN A 369 -28.84 -27.63 -47.67
C GLN A 369 -28.67 -27.60 -46.14
N PRO A 370 -29.41 -28.42 -45.38
CA PRO A 370 -29.25 -28.52 -43.93
C PRO A 370 -27.91 -29.17 -43.55
N GLU A 371 -27.53 -29.05 -42.28
CA GLU A 371 -26.37 -29.74 -41.72
C GLU A 371 -26.73 -31.19 -41.42
N SER A 372 -25.81 -32.14 -41.65
CA SER A 372 -26.03 -33.54 -41.28
C SER A 372 -26.15 -33.66 -39.76
N VAL A 373 -27.17 -34.38 -39.29
CA VAL A 373 -27.39 -34.60 -37.86
C VAL A 373 -26.79 -35.95 -37.50
N ASP A 374 -25.69 -35.93 -36.77
CA ASP A 374 -25.11 -37.15 -36.22
C ASP A 374 -25.93 -37.61 -35.01
N GLU A 375 -26.22 -38.92 -34.92
CA GLU A 375 -26.94 -39.48 -33.76
C GLU A 375 -26.14 -39.34 -32.46
N VAL A 376 -24.81 -39.52 -32.55
CA VAL A 376 -23.89 -39.41 -31.42
C VAL A 376 -22.72 -38.49 -31.81
N PRO A 377 -22.63 -37.28 -31.25
CA PRO A 377 -21.56 -36.36 -31.58
C PRO A 377 -20.24 -36.76 -30.91
N ASP A 378 -19.14 -36.79 -31.65
CA ASP A 378 -17.78 -37.02 -31.12
C ASP A 378 -17.19 -35.75 -30.46
N THR A 379 -17.88 -35.27 -29.42
CA THR A 379 -17.48 -34.09 -28.65
C THR A 379 -16.78 -34.50 -27.36
N LYS A 380 -15.60 -33.94 -27.11
CA LYS A 380 -14.86 -34.21 -25.87
C LYS A 380 -15.59 -33.61 -24.68
N LEU A 381 -16.18 -34.48 -23.86
CA LEU A 381 -16.87 -34.09 -22.64
C LEU A 381 -15.90 -33.91 -21.48
N HIS A 382 -16.20 -32.96 -20.60
CA HIS A 382 -15.47 -32.79 -19.35
C HIS A 382 -16.16 -33.55 -18.22
N TRP A 383 -15.43 -34.47 -17.57
CA TRP A 383 -16.00 -35.36 -16.57
C TRP A 383 -16.70 -34.65 -15.41
N ASP A 384 -16.14 -33.55 -14.90
CA ASP A 384 -16.78 -32.80 -13.81
C ASP A 384 -18.15 -32.21 -14.18
N ASP A 385 -18.38 -31.88 -15.45
CA ASP A 385 -19.65 -31.32 -15.90
C ASP A 385 -20.69 -32.43 -16.07
N VAL A 386 -20.26 -33.60 -16.55
CA VAL A 386 -21.10 -34.81 -16.62
C VAL A 386 -21.55 -35.22 -15.23
N ARG A 387 -20.63 -35.21 -14.25
CA ARG A 387 -20.96 -35.49 -12.84
C ARG A 387 -21.89 -34.46 -12.22
N ASP A 388 -21.73 -33.18 -12.56
CA ASP A 388 -22.64 -32.12 -12.13
C ASP A 388 -24.05 -32.35 -12.68
N ALA A 389 -24.17 -32.67 -13.97
CA ALA A 389 -25.45 -32.96 -14.63
C ALA A 389 -26.16 -34.18 -14.03
N GLN A 390 -25.40 -35.21 -13.64
CA GLN A 390 -25.92 -36.43 -12.98
C GLN A 390 -26.20 -36.23 -11.48
N GLY A 391 -25.87 -35.08 -10.88
CA GLY A 391 -26.00 -34.86 -9.44
C GLY A 391 -25.02 -35.67 -8.58
N THR A 392 -23.98 -36.25 -9.17
CA THR A 392 -23.00 -37.11 -8.48
C THR A 392 -21.81 -36.31 -7.92
N LYS A 393 -21.71 -35.01 -8.23
CA LYS A 393 -20.68 -34.13 -7.67
C LYS A 393 -21.09 -33.62 -6.28
N ARG A 394 -20.53 -34.22 -5.24
CA ARG A 394 -20.70 -33.78 -3.86
C ARG A 394 -19.55 -32.89 -3.43
N SER A 395 -19.86 -31.65 -3.05
CA SER A 395 -18.88 -30.73 -2.46
C SER A 395 -19.59 -29.74 -1.54
N MET A 396 -19.17 -29.67 -0.28
CA MET A 396 -19.72 -28.71 0.70
C MET A 396 -19.46 -27.24 0.34
N TRP A 397 -18.56 -26.99 -0.62
CA TRP A 397 -18.15 -25.64 -1.02
C TRP A 397 -18.91 -25.11 -2.24
N VAL A 398 -19.67 -25.98 -2.91
CA VAL A 398 -20.52 -25.63 -4.06
C VAL A 398 -21.88 -25.11 -3.53
N GLY A 399 -22.44 -24.08 -4.17
CA GLY A 399 -23.74 -23.53 -3.79
C GLY A 399 -23.74 -22.63 -2.54
N LEU A 400 -22.58 -22.34 -1.94
CA LEU A 400 -22.50 -21.43 -0.79
C LEU A 400 -23.02 -20.03 -1.13
N LYS A 401 -23.83 -19.47 -0.24
CA LYS A 401 -24.28 -18.07 -0.32
C LYS A 401 -23.07 -17.14 -0.14
N ARG A 402 -22.88 -16.24 -1.11
CA ARG A 402 -21.79 -15.24 -1.12
C ARG A 402 -22.38 -13.87 -1.38
N THR A 403 -21.61 -12.83 -1.08
CA THR A 403 -21.95 -11.46 -1.48
C THR A 403 -22.09 -11.37 -3.01
N VAL A 404 -23.08 -10.64 -3.48
CA VAL A 404 -23.30 -10.39 -4.92
C VAL A 404 -22.14 -9.53 -5.46
N TRP A 405 -21.64 -9.86 -6.65
CA TRP A 405 -20.49 -9.21 -7.28
C TRP A 405 -20.84 -8.60 -8.61
#